data_AF-A0A2G6HBM5-F1
#
_entry.id   AF-A0A2G6HBM5-F1
#
_cell.length_a   1.000
_cell.length_b   1.000
_cell.length_c   1.000
_cell.angle_alpha   90.00
_cell.angle_beta   90.00
_cell.angle_gamma   90.00
#
_symmetry.space_group_name_H-M   'P 1'
#
loop_
_entity.id
_entity.type
_entity.pdbx_description
1 polymer ?
#
loop_
_entity_poly.entity_id
_entity_poly.type
_entity_poly.pdbx_seq_one_letter_code
_entity_poly.pdbx_strand_id
1 'polypeptide(L)'
;MTATGGTKLSAVDKALLHWLSRVTDTADPEPAHLRELGRLALSVRRVDAQLAEVVADSELVLDCELVGAVRSGAEASRVGQASPRMVSFEIDDVAIEVQITDLPDGREILGVVDGLIPSDGARVDLETGRAERASCSLDEFNRFEFSAVARGLVRFRVVADPVDVTTDWLTV
;
A
#
# COMPACT_ATOMS: atom_id res chain seq x y z
N MET A 1 -32.46 27.91 -11.63
CA MET A 1 -31.18 27.31 -12.08
C MET A 1 -31.49 25.96 -12.70
N THR A 2 -31.32 25.83 -14.02
CA THR A 2 -30.93 24.58 -14.71
C THR A 2 -30.72 24.92 -16.19
N ALA A 3 -29.47 25.16 -16.56
CA ALA A 3 -29.02 25.24 -17.94
C ALA A 3 -28.13 24.03 -18.21
N THR A 4 -28.62 23.07 -19.00
CA THR A 4 -27.78 22.13 -19.76
C THR A 4 -28.50 21.87 -21.08
N GLY A 5 -28.39 22.81 -22.01
CA GLY A 5 -28.84 22.66 -23.39
C GLY A 5 -27.90 21.72 -24.13
N GLY A 6 -28.25 20.44 -24.24
CA GLY A 6 -27.59 19.53 -25.17
C GLY A 6 -27.98 19.89 -26.60
N THR A 7 -27.10 20.59 -27.31
CA THR A 7 -27.32 20.99 -28.71
C THR A 7 -27.41 19.72 -29.57
N LYS A 8 -28.63 19.38 -30.04
CA LYS A 8 -28.82 18.28 -31.00
C LYS A 8 -28.15 18.66 -32.32
N LEU A 9 -27.22 17.82 -32.81
CA LEU A 9 -26.59 18.03 -34.12
C LEU A 9 -27.66 18.18 -35.20
N SER A 10 -27.54 19.26 -35.99
CA SER A 10 -28.41 19.51 -37.13
C SER A 10 -28.13 18.52 -38.27
N ALA A 11 -29.04 18.44 -39.24
CA ALA A 11 -28.83 17.61 -40.43
C ALA A 11 -27.59 18.05 -41.23
N VAL A 12 -27.28 19.36 -41.21
CA VAL A 12 -26.10 19.94 -41.85
C VAL A 12 -24.83 19.48 -41.13
N ASP A 13 -24.82 19.49 -39.80
CA ASP A 13 -23.66 19.02 -39.01
C ASP A 13 -23.36 17.54 -39.29
N LYS A 14 -24.40 16.71 -39.40
CA LYS A 14 -24.25 15.28 -39.75
C LYS A 14 -23.68 15.09 -41.15
N ALA A 15 -24.14 15.87 -42.13
CA ALA A 15 -23.63 15.81 -43.50
C ALA A 15 -22.16 16.27 -43.59
N LEU A 16 -21.79 17.31 -42.84
CA LEU A 16 -20.43 17.81 -42.74
C LEU A 16 -19.50 16.77 -42.11
N LEU A 17 -19.90 16.16 -40.98
CA LEU A 17 -19.12 15.11 -40.32
C LEU A 17 -18.94 13.88 -41.21
N HIS A 18 -19.97 13.49 -41.96
CA HIS A 18 -19.87 12.39 -42.91
C HIS A 18 -18.92 12.70 -44.08
N TRP A 19 -18.91 13.95 -44.55
CA TRP A 19 -17.94 14.38 -45.56
C TRP A 19 -16.50 14.38 -45.01
N LEU A 20 -16.29 14.94 -43.81
CA LEU A 20 -14.99 14.95 -43.14
C LEU A 20 -14.45 13.54 -42.90
N SER A 21 -15.30 12.60 -42.44
CA SER A 21 -14.93 11.20 -42.22
C SER A 21 -14.37 10.54 -43.48
N ARG A 22 -14.99 10.78 -44.65
CA ARG A 22 -14.51 10.22 -45.91
C ARG A 22 -13.16 10.79 -46.35
N VAL A 23 -12.92 12.06 -46.06
CA VAL A 23 -11.64 12.72 -46.36
C VAL A 23 -10.53 12.17 -45.46
N THR A 24 -10.80 12.01 -44.17
CA THR A 24 -9.83 11.45 -43.21
C THR A 24 -9.50 9.99 -43.54
N ASP A 25 -10.47 9.18 -43.94
CA ASP A 25 -10.23 7.78 -44.33
C ASP A 25 -9.30 7.64 -45.55
N THR A 26 -9.20 8.69 -46.38
CA THR A 26 -8.34 8.70 -47.58
C THR A 26 -6.95 9.30 -47.31
N ALA A 27 -6.88 10.35 -46.49
CA ALA A 27 -5.65 11.09 -46.24
C ALA A 27 -4.85 10.57 -45.05
N ASP A 28 -5.52 10.03 -44.03
CA ASP A 28 -4.92 9.53 -42.78
C ASP A 28 -5.75 8.35 -42.23
N PRO A 29 -5.65 7.17 -42.85
CA PRO A 29 -6.41 6.01 -42.41
C PRO A 29 -5.95 5.56 -41.02
N GLU A 30 -6.89 5.33 -40.11
CA GLU A 30 -6.59 4.86 -38.76
C GLU A 30 -5.77 3.55 -38.81
N PRO A 31 -4.56 3.52 -38.22
CA PRO A 31 -3.76 2.31 -38.17
C PRO A 31 -4.51 1.17 -37.48
N ALA A 32 -4.57 0.00 -38.12
CA ALA A 32 -5.38 -1.13 -37.69
C ALA A 32 -5.14 -1.57 -36.23
N HIS A 33 -3.92 -1.37 -35.72
CA HIS A 33 -3.50 -1.74 -34.38
C HIS A 33 -4.00 -0.77 -33.29
N LEU A 34 -4.39 0.47 -33.61
CA LEU A 34 -4.85 1.44 -32.60
C LEU A 34 -6.18 1.04 -31.96
N ARG A 35 -7.10 0.46 -32.74
CA ARG A 35 -8.37 -0.08 -32.20
C ARG A 35 -8.15 -1.27 -31.30
N GLU A 36 -7.17 -2.10 -31.62
CA GLU A 36 -6.80 -3.26 -30.82
C GLU A 36 -6.12 -2.83 -29.51
N LEU A 37 -5.18 -1.88 -29.58
CA LEU A 37 -4.55 -1.27 -28.41
C LEU A 37 -5.56 -0.55 -27.50
N GLY A 38 -6.51 0.18 -28.06
CA GLY A 38 -7.59 0.82 -27.30
C GLY A 38 -8.48 -0.19 -26.58
N ARG A 39 -8.82 -1.31 -27.24
CA ARG A 39 -9.55 -2.43 -26.62
C ARG A 39 -8.72 -3.12 -25.53
N LEU A 40 -7.42 -3.30 -25.73
CA LEU A 40 -6.51 -3.88 -24.75
C LEU A 40 -6.36 -2.96 -23.52
N ALA A 41 -6.19 -1.65 -23.70
CA ALA A 41 -6.14 -0.68 -22.60
C ALA A 41 -7.44 -0.65 -21.77
N LEU A 42 -8.60 -0.76 -22.42
CA LEU A 42 -9.90 -0.90 -21.74
C LEU A 42 -10.09 -2.28 -21.10
N SER A 43 -9.42 -3.33 -21.59
CA SER A 43 -9.48 -4.68 -21.01
C SER A 43 -8.76 -4.74 -19.66
N VAL A 44 -7.66 -4.01 -19.47
CA VAL A 44 -6.98 -3.88 -18.17
C VAL A 44 -7.91 -3.28 -17.12
N ARG A 45 -8.69 -2.24 -17.49
CA ARG A 45 -9.71 -1.65 -16.60
C ARG A 45 -10.83 -2.63 -16.21
N ARG A 46 -11.10 -3.63 -17.05
CA ARG A 46 -12.09 -4.69 -16.76
C ARG A 46 -11.53 -5.78 -15.86
N VAL A 47 -10.22 -6.07 -15.97
CA VAL A 47 -9.51 -6.94 -15.02
C VAL A 47 -9.49 -6.28 -13.64
N ASP A 48 -9.22 -4.97 -13.55
CA ASP A 48 -9.29 -4.23 -12.29
C ASP A 48 -10.70 -4.25 -11.66
N ALA A 49 -11.75 -4.19 -12.48
CA ALA A 49 -13.13 -4.28 -11.98
C ALA A 49 -13.48 -5.67 -11.44
N GLN A 50 -12.98 -6.74 -12.06
CA GLN A 50 -13.13 -8.10 -11.54
C GLN A 50 -12.29 -8.33 -10.29
N LEU A 51 -11.11 -7.71 -10.20
CA LEU A 51 -10.29 -7.71 -9.00
C LEU A 51 -10.99 -6.97 -7.84
N ALA A 52 -11.64 -5.83 -8.12
CA ALA A 52 -12.43 -5.08 -7.14
C ALA A 52 -13.66 -5.86 -6.65
N GLU A 53 -14.32 -6.64 -7.53
CA GLU A 53 -15.43 -7.50 -7.15
C GLU A 53 -14.96 -8.68 -6.28
N VAL A 54 -13.82 -9.31 -6.60
CA VAL A 54 -13.22 -10.38 -5.77
C VAL A 54 -12.71 -9.85 -4.43
N VAL A 55 -12.18 -8.62 -4.38
CA VAL A 55 -11.83 -7.93 -3.13
C VAL A 55 -13.08 -7.61 -2.33
N ALA A 56 -14.17 -7.16 -2.96
CA ALA A 56 -15.45 -6.92 -2.28
C ALA A 56 -16.11 -8.21 -1.77
N ASP A 57 -15.96 -9.35 -2.47
CA ASP A 57 -16.44 -10.65 -2.00
C ASP A 57 -15.58 -11.20 -0.85
N SER A 58 -14.27 -10.90 -0.87
CA SER A 58 -13.38 -11.18 0.27
C SER A 58 -13.70 -10.28 1.46
N GLU A 59 -14.05 -9.02 1.23
CA GLU A 59 -14.60 -8.11 2.24
C GLU A 59 -15.91 -8.65 2.80
N LEU A 60 -16.84 -9.16 1.98
CA LEU A 60 -18.11 -9.71 2.49
C LEU A 60 -17.97 -11.00 3.32
N VAL A 61 -16.92 -11.80 3.09
CA VAL A 61 -16.59 -12.96 3.96
C VAL A 61 -15.80 -12.51 5.22
N LEU A 62 -15.21 -11.32 5.21
CA LEU A 62 -14.55 -10.66 6.34
C LEU A 62 -15.44 -9.62 7.06
N ASP A 63 -16.63 -9.34 6.53
CA ASP A 63 -17.62 -8.33 6.97
C ASP A 63 -18.50 -8.83 8.11
N CYS A 64 -17.86 -9.46 9.09
CA CYS A 64 -18.37 -9.33 10.45
C CYS A 64 -17.52 -8.37 11.30
N GLU A 65 -16.20 -8.17 11.06
CA GLU A 65 -15.40 -7.33 11.97
C GLU A 65 -14.18 -6.57 11.40
N LEU A 66 -13.82 -6.64 10.10
CA LEU A 66 -12.50 -6.13 9.66
C LEU A 66 -12.44 -4.81 8.86
N VAL A 67 -13.49 -4.36 8.17
CA VAL A 67 -13.35 -3.22 7.23
C VAL A 67 -13.39 -1.84 7.91
N GLY A 68 -13.77 -1.78 9.20
CA GLY A 68 -13.68 -0.56 10.02
C GLY A 68 -12.28 -0.25 10.59
N ALA A 69 -11.35 -1.21 10.58
CA ALA A 69 -10.11 -1.11 11.37
C ALA A 69 -8.94 -0.42 10.64
N VAL A 70 -9.02 -0.16 9.33
CA VAL A 70 -7.90 0.39 8.56
C VAL A 70 -7.92 1.94 8.51
N ARG A 71 -9.00 2.60 8.95
CA ARG A 71 -9.09 4.08 8.98
C ARG A 71 -9.25 4.73 10.35
N SER A 72 -9.42 3.95 11.41
CA SER A 72 -9.56 4.51 12.75
C SER A 72 -8.94 3.56 13.77
N GLY A 73 -7.77 3.96 14.28
CA GLY A 73 -7.38 3.58 15.63
C GLY A 73 -8.37 4.20 16.61
N ALA A 74 -9.48 3.51 16.84
CA ALA A 74 -10.38 3.65 18.00
C ALA A 74 -11.52 2.64 17.80
N GLU A 75 -11.80 1.85 18.84
CA GLU A 75 -13.04 1.08 19.03
C GLU A 75 -13.16 -0.30 18.37
N ALA A 76 -12.18 -1.17 18.57
CA ALA A 76 -12.40 -2.62 18.53
C ALA A 76 -11.54 -3.35 19.56
N SER A 77 -11.66 -2.98 20.84
CA SER A 77 -11.31 -3.87 21.95
C SER A 77 -12.56 -4.06 22.79
N ARG A 78 -13.49 -4.86 22.27
CA ARG A 78 -14.51 -5.49 23.12
C ARG A 78 -13.80 -6.62 23.86
N VAL A 79 -13.48 -6.36 25.12
CA VAL A 79 -13.01 -7.35 26.11
C VAL A 79 -11.62 -7.94 25.80
N GLY A 80 -10.57 -7.19 26.16
CA GLY A 80 -9.41 -7.76 26.84
C GLY A 80 -8.30 -8.41 26.01
N GLN A 81 -8.34 -8.37 24.68
CA GLN A 81 -7.20 -8.76 23.85
C GLN A 81 -6.82 -7.62 22.90
N ALA A 82 -5.64 -7.05 23.13
CA ALA A 82 -4.98 -6.22 22.14
C ALA A 82 -4.54 -7.12 21.00
N SER A 83 -5.20 -7.04 19.84
CA SER A 83 -4.79 -7.79 18.66
C SER A 83 -3.47 -7.19 18.14
N PRO A 84 -2.41 -7.99 18.00
CA PRO A 84 -1.14 -7.50 17.48
C PRO A 84 -1.28 -7.06 16.03
N ARG A 85 -0.61 -5.97 15.67
CA ARG A 85 -0.50 -5.49 14.28
C ARG A 85 0.83 -5.97 13.69
N MET A 86 0.79 -6.57 12.51
CA MET A 86 2.00 -6.96 11.77
C MET A 86 2.31 -5.95 10.66
N VAL A 87 3.59 -5.64 10.48
CA VAL A 87 4.11 -4.76 9.42
C VAL A 87 5.38 -5.39 8.86
N SER A 88 5.47 -5.49 7.54
CA SER A 88 6.64 -6.06 6.85
C SER A 88 7.25 -5.00 5.94
N PHE A 89 8.58 -4.92 5.95
CA PHE A 89 9.37 -4.08 5.06
C PHE A 89 10.32 -4.95 4.25
N GLU A 90 10.45 -4.66 2.96
CA GLU A 90 11.45 -5.27 2.09
C GLU A 90 12.33 -4.15 1.53
N ILE A 91 13.63 -4.19 1.81
CA ILE A 91 14.61 -3.20 1.37
C ILE A 91 15.86 -3.95 0.90
N ASP A 92 16.19 -3.80 -0.38
CA ASP A 92 17.26 -4.57 -1.04
C ASP A 92 17.07 -6.09 -0.84
N ASP A 93 18.05 -6.76 -0.21
CA ASP A 93 18.03 -8.21 0.07
C ASP A 93 17.58 -8.52 1.52
N VAL A 94 17.05 -7.54 2.25
CA VAL A 94 16.67 -7.65 3.66
C VAL A 94 15.17 -7.45 3.84
N ALA A 95 14.55 -8.37 4.58
CA ALA A 95 13.16 -8.25 5.01
C ALA A 95 13.08 -8.03 6.52
N ILE A 96 12.23 -7.12 6.97
CA ILE A 96 12.02 -6.79 8.39
C ILE A 96 10.55 -7.02 8.69
N GLU A 97 10.26 -8.04 9.49
CA GLU A 97 8.91 -8.31 9.98
C GLU A 97 8.79 -7.79 11.41
N VAL A 98 7.73 -7.02 11.67
CA VAL A 98 7.52 -6.35 12.94
C VAL A 98 6.10 -6.61 13.43
N GLN A 99 6.01 -7.17 14.63
CA GLN A 99 4.79 -7.28 15.40
C GLN A 99 4.74 -6.16 16.44
N ILE A 100 3.66 -5.37 16.42
CA ILE A 100 3.39 -4.29 17.37
C ILE A 100 2.20 -4.72 18.21
N THR A 101 2.42 -4.86 19.52
CA THR A 101 1.39 -5.19 20.50
C THR A 101 1.08 -3.94 21.34
N ASP A 102 -0.19 -3.53 21.35
CA ASP A 102 -0.66 -2.46 22.24
C ASP A 102 -0.74 -2.97 23.70
N LEU A 103 -0.01 -2.33 24.61
CA LEU A 103 -0.08 -2.57 26.05
C LEU A 103 -0.66 -1.33 26.77
N PRO A 104 -1.13 -1.45 28.03
CA PRO A 104 -1.64 -0.31 28.79
C PRO A 104 -0.63 0.84 28.95
N ASP A 105 0.65 0.51 29.13
CA ASP A 105 1.73 1.47 29.46
C ASP A 105 2.63 1.84 28.26
N GLY A 106 2.31 1.35 27.05
CA GLY A 106 3.13 1.59 25.85
C GLY A 106 2.88 0.55 24.76
N ARG A 107 3.84 0.38 23.86
CA ARG A 107 3.82 -0.73 22.90
C ARG A 107 5.03 -1.62 23.07
N GLU A 108 4.80 -2.91 22.85
CA GLU A 108 5.85 -3.90 22.70
C GLU A 108 6.04 -4.15 21.20
N ILE A 109 7.29 -4.10 20.77
CA ILE A 109 7.68 -4.31 19.39
C ILE A 109 8.60 -5.52 19.38
N LEU A 110 8.17 -6.58 18.71
CA LEU A 110 8.99 -7.74 18.43
C LEU A 110 9.21 -7.79 16.92
N GLY A 111 10.43 -8.06 16.48
CA GLY A 111 10.67 -8.23 15.05
C GLY A 111 11.77 -9.23 14.74
N VAL A 112 11.81 -9.62 13.47
CA VAL A 112 12.84 -10.47 12.88
C VAL A 112 13.37 -9.81 11.62
N VAL A 113 14.67 -9.94 11.41
CA VAL A 113 15.35 -9.47 10.20
C VAL A 113 15.83 -10.67 9.39
N ASP A 114 15.17 -10.91 8.27
CA ASP A 114 15.54 -11.95 7.30
C ASP A 114 16.51 -11.40 6.26
N GLY A 115 17.31 -12.31 5.67
CA GLY A 115 18.35 -11.95 4.69
C GLY A 115 19.70 -11.57 5.31
N LEU A 116 19.81 -11.56 6.65
CA LEU A 116 21.07 -11.35 7.35
C LEU A 116 21.74 -12.66 7.75
N ILE A 117 23.07 -12.71 7.57
CA ILE A 117 23.91 -13.71 8.22
C ILE A 117 24.16 -13.23 9.65
N PRO A 118 23.86 -14.03 10.69
CA PRO A 118 24.16 -13.67 12.08
C PRO A 118 25.62 -13.26 12.21
N SER A 119 25.85 -12.03 12.71
CA SER A 119 27.18 -11.44 12.79
C SER A 119 27.33 -10.63 14.08
N ASP A 120 28.56 -10.63 14.61
CA ASP A 120 28.89 -9.85 15.80
C ASP A 120 28.68 -8.35 15.54
N GLY A 121 27.81 -7.73 16.33
CA GLY A 121 27.52 -6.30 16.24
C GLY A 121 26.32 -5.93 15.37
N ALA A 122 25.61 -6.91 14.79
CA ALA A 122 24.35 -6.67 14.12
C ALA A 122 23.30 -6.13 15.10
N ARG A 123 22.63 -5.04 14.74
CA ARG A 123 21.66 -4.37 15.60
C ARG A 123 20.55 -3.68 14.82
N VAL A 124 19.47 -3.40 15.52
CA VAL A 124 18.37 -2.54 15.06
C VAL A 124 18.32 -1.31 15.92
N ASP A 125 18.30 -0.15 15.28
CA ASP A 125 18.06 1.14 15.89
C ASP A 125 16.59 1.54 15.65
N LEU A 126 15.84 1.78 16.72
CA LEU A 126 14.50 2.37 16.69
C LEU A 126 14.64 3.88 16.84
N GLU A 127 14.28 4.63 15.81
CA GLU A 127 14.30 6.09 15.82
C GLU A 127 12.89 6.64 15.95
N THR A 128 12.70 7.61 16.84
CA THR A 128 11.40 8.27 17.05
C THR A 128 11.34 9.62 16.35
N GLY A 129 10.13 10.11 16.07
CA GLY A 129 9.91 11.45 15.52
C GLY A 129 10.40 12.60 16.43
N ARG A 130 10.82 12.31 17.67
CA ARG A 130 11.47 13.26 18.59
C ARG A 130 13.00 13.23 18.54
N ALA A 131 13.57 12.52 17.56
CA ALA A 131 15.01 12.27 17.43
C ALA A 131 15.63 11.49 18.60
N GLU A 132 14.82 10.73 19.33
CA GLU A 132 15.32 9.73 20.28
C GLU A 132 15.68 8.46 19.51
N ARG A 133 16.73 7.77 19.96
CA ARG A 133 17.18 6.50 19.39
C ARG A 133 17.36 5.48 20.49
N ALA A 134 16.72 4.33 20.33
CA ALA A 134 17.00 3.13 21.11
C ALA A 134 17.68 2.10 20.20
N SER A 135 18.63 1.33 20.74
CA SER A 135 19.35 0.31 19.98
C SER A 135 19.17 -1.06 20.65
N CYS A 136 18.93 -2.09 19.85
CA CYS A 136 18.78 -3.47 20.29
C CYS A 136 19.66 -4.38 19.42
N SER A 137 20.45 -5.27 20.05
CA SER A 137 21.26 -6.23 19.29
C SER A 137 20.37 -7.34 18.75
N LEU A 138 20.71 -7.86 17.58
CA LEU A 138 20.03 -9.03 17.04
C LEU A 138 20.47 -10.29 17.81
N ASP A 139 19.52 -11.18 18.08
CA ASP A 139 19.82 -12.50 18.64
C ASP A 139 20.33 -13.49 17.57
N GLU A 140 20.57 -14.74 17.95
CA GLU A 140 21.05 -15.81 17.05
C GLU A 140 20.05 -16.16 15.92
N PHE A 141 18.81 -15.71 16.02
CA PHE A 141 17.74 -15.86 15.04
C PHE A 141 17.38 -14.54 14.35
N ASN A 142 18.27 -13.53 14.43
CA ASN A 142 18.06 -12.17 13.93
C ASN A 142 16.79 -11.49 14.47
N ARG A 143 16.39 -11.80 15.70
CA ARG A 143 15.24 -11.18 16.36
C ARG A 143 15.67 -9.99 17.21
N PHE A 144 14.77 -9.04 17.38
CA PHE A 144 14.93 -7.89 18.26
C PHE A 144 13.62 -7.57 18.99
N GLU A 145 13.77 -6.94 20.15
CA GLU A 145 12.65 -6.51 20.99
C GLU A 145 12.86 -5.09 21.49
N PHE A 146 11.80 -4.28 21.45
CA PHE A 146 11.69 -3.02 22.15
C PHE A 146 10.44 -3.00 23.02
N SER A 147 10.62 -2.75 24.31
CA SER A 147 9.54 -2.62 25.28
C SER A 147 9.26 -1.16 25.63
N ALA A 148 8.04 -0.89 26.09
CA ALA A 148 7.60 0.44 26.53
C ALA A 148 7.79 1.55 25.48
N VAL A 149 7.61 1.23 24.19
CA VAL A 149 7.73 2.21 23.11
C VAL A 149 6.56 3.19 23.18
N ALA A 150 6.87 4.48 23.20
CA ALA A 150 5.87 5.54 23.21
C ALA A 150 5.12 5.61 21.88
N ARG A 151 3.83 5.94 21.93
CA ARG A 151 3.02 6.14 20.73
C ARG A 151 3.56 7.29 19.88
N GLY A 152 3.60 7.11 18.57
CA GLY A 152 4.13 8.13 17.65
C GLY A 152 4.72 7.57 16.37
N LEU A 153 5.40 8.44 15.63
CA LEU A 153 6.14 8.04 14.43
C LEU A 153 7.47 7.40 14.84
N VAL A 154 7.72 6.21 14.30
CA VAL A 154 8.99 5.49 14.45
C VAL A 154 9.48 4.96 13.11
N ARG A 155 10.78 4.72 13.00
CA ARG A 155 11.39 3.95 11.92
C ARG A 155 12.46 3.03 12.46
N PHE A 156 12.75 1.96 11.73
CA PHE A 156 13.80 1.01 12.06
C PHE A 156 14.99 1.22 11.15
N ARG A 157 16.19 1.17 11.72
CA ARG A 157 17.45 1.12 10.97
C ARG A 157 18.20 -0.13 11.36
N VAL A 158 18.46 -0.99 10.39
CA VAL A 158 19.24 -2.22 10.58
C VAL A 158 20.68 -1.90 10.23
N VAL A 159 21.59 -2.22 11.16
CA VAL A 159 23.04 -2.03 10.99
C VAL A 159 23.73 -3.36 11.22
N ALA A 160 24.31 -3.92 10.16
CA ALA A 160 25.20 -5.08 10.15
C ALA A 160 26.28 -4.85 9.07
N ASP A 161 27.39 -5.60 9.05
CA ASP A 161 28.35 -5.47 7.94
C ASP A 161 27.97 -6.45 6.83
N PRO A 162 27.70 -6.02 5.57
CA PRO A 162 27.77 -4.66 5.02
C PRO A 162 26.42 -3.91 4.94
N VAL A 163 25.38 -4.38 5.63
CA VAL A 163 24.01 -3.85 5.58
C VAL A 163 23.79 -2.61 6.46
N ASP A 164 23.39 -1.50 5.84
CA ASP A 164 22.90 -0.32 6.56
C ASP A 164 21.62 0.20 5.88
N VAL A 165 20.48 -0.31 6.31
CA VAL A 165 19.16 -0.01 5.70
C VAL A 165 18.22 0.65 6.70
N THR A 166 17.35 1.53 6.22
CA THR A 166 16.40 2.27 7.05
C THR A 166 15.01 2.21 6.44
N THR A 167 14.01 1.86 7.25
CA THR A 167 12.61 1.82 6.83
C THR A 167 12.00 3.22 6.71
N ASP A 168 10.87 3.29 6.00
CA ASP A 168 9.98 4.44 6.10
C ASP A 168 9.40 4.59 7.51
N TRP A 169 8.92 5.80 7.80
CA TRP A 169 8.24 6.11 9.05
C TRP A 169 6.88 5.42 9.12
N LEU A 170 6.58 4.83 10.27
CA LEU A 170 5.27 4.26 10.57
C LEU A 170 4.75 4.73 11.94
N THR A 171 3.44 4.70 12.10
CA THR A 171 2.81 5.05 13.38
C THR A 171 2.68 3.81 14.27
N VAL A 172 3.34 3.89 15.42
CA VAL A 172 3.15 3.04 16.60
C VAL A 172 2.54 3.86 17.74
#